data_AF-A0A623NAQ4-F1
#
_entry.id   AF-A0A623NAQ4-F1
#
_cell.length_a   1.000
_cell.length_b   1.000
_cell.length_c   1.000
_cell.angle_alpha   90.00
_cell.angle_beta   90.00
_cell.angle_gamma   90.00
#
_symmetry.space_group_name_H-M   'P 1'
#
loop_
_entity.id
_entity.type
_entity.pdbx_description
1 polymer ?
#
loop_
_entity_poly.entity_id
_entity_poly.type
_entity_poly.pdbx_seq_one_letter_code
_entity_poly.pdbx_strand_id
1 'polypeptide(L)'
;MEQYHEEQTLLETLDTGKPIRHSQRNDIPGAARAILWYAEAINKVYGEVATTGVSELALIVREPLGAIAAVVLWNFPLLLPLTCPKIRYNLQLVMSVG
;
A
#
# COMPACT_ATOMS: atom_id res chain seq x y z
N MET A 1 -12.20 5.94 5.09
CA MET A 1 -12.67 6.06 3.69
C MET A 1 -14.19 6.09 3.60
N GLU A 2 -14.92 5.32 4.40
CA GLU A 2 -16.40 5.31 4.36
C GLU A 2 -17.05 6.65 4.74
N GLN A 3 -16.46 7.40 5.68
CA GLN A 3 -17.01 8.67 6.17
C GLN A 3 -16.90 9.83 5.17
N TYR A 4 -15.95 9.80 4.24
CA TYR A 4 -15.66 10.88 3.28
C TYR A 4 -15.77 10.40 1.82
N HIS A 5 -16.57 9.36 1.58
CA HIS A 5 -16.58 8.65 0.30
C HIS A 5 -16.97 9.55 -0.89
N GLU A 6 -17.99 10.41 -0.73
CA GLU A 6 -18.44 11.33 -1.79
C GLU A 6 -17.41 12.43 -2.07
N GLU A 7 -16.87 13.05 -1.02
CA GLU A 7 -15.85 14.08 -1.14
C GLU A 7 -14.58 13.53 -1.82
N GLN A 8 -14.12 12.35 -1.40
CA GLN A 8 -12.95 11.69 -2.02
C GLN A 8 -13.21 11.32 -3.47
N THR A 9 -14.43 10.83 -3.80
CA THR A 9 -14.81 10.53 -5.18
C THR A 9 -14.79 11.79 -6.05
N LEU A 10 -15.27 12.91 -5.52
CA LEU A 10 -15.30 14.19 -6.23
C LEU A 10 -13.88 14.71 -6.47
N LEU A 11 -13.04 14.72 -5.44
CA LEU A 11 -11.64 15.13 -5.53
C LEU A 11 -10.85 14.28 -6.52
N GLU A 12 -10.99 12.96 -6.46
CA GLU A 12 -10.34 12.03 -7.38
C GLU A 12 -10.76 12.26 -8.84
N THR A 13 -12.04 12.59 -9.06
CA THR A 13 -12.59 12.93 -10.37
C THR A 13 -12.09 14.27 -10.88
N LEU A 14 -11.96 15.27 -10.00
CA LEU A 14 -11.44 16.59 -10.34
C LEU A 14 -9.95 16.54 -10.69
N ASP A 15 -9.17 15.72 -9.98
CA ASP A 15 -7.71 15.62 -10.16
C ASP A 15 -7.34 14.85 -11.43
N THR A 16 -8.07 13.77 -11.74
CA THR A 16 -7.74 12.86 -12.86
C THR A 16 -8.60 13.06 -14.12
N GLY A 17 -9.71 13.79 -14.03
CA GLY A 17 -10.65 14.03 -15.13
C GLY A 17 -11.47 12.81 -15.56
N LYS A 18 -11.38 11.67 -14.86
CA LYS A 18 -12.14 10.44 -15.19
C LYS A 18 -13.61 10.57 -14.76
N PRO A 19 -14.57 9.92 -15.45
CA PRO A 19 -15.99 10.01 -15.08
C PRO A 19 -16.22 9.60 -13.61
N ILE A 20 -17.07 10.33 -12.89
CA ILE A 20 -17.32 10.12 -11.46
C ILE A 20 -17.71 8.67 -11.11
N ARG A 21 -18.42 8.01 -12.03
CA ARG A 21 -18.82 6.60 -11.90
C ARG A 21 -17.62 5.65 -11.82
N HIS A 22 -16.50 5.97 -12.47
CA HIS A 22 -15.28 5.17 -12.44
C HIS A 22 -14.56 5.35 -11.10
N SER A 23 -14.38 6.59 -10.66
CA SER A 23 -13.79 6.94 -9.35
C SER A 23 -14.57 6.31 -8.20
N GLN A 24 -15.90 6.39 -8.25
CA GLN A 24 -16.79 5.89 -7.21
C GLN A 24 -16.79 4.36 -7.12
N ARG A 25 -16.71 3.67 -8.27
CA ARG A 25 -16.87 2.21 -8.33
C ARG A 25 -15.56 1.46 -8.14
N ASN A 26 -14.47 1.99 -8.66
CA ASN A 26 -13.20 1.28 -8.75
C ASN A 26 -12.15 1.86 -7.81
N ASP A 27 -11.92 3.17 -7.84
CA ASP A 27 -10.75 3.77 -7.21
C ASP A 27 -10.89 3.88 -5.70
N ILE A 28 -11.95 4.52 -5.20
CA ILE A 28 -12.17 4.63 -3.75
C ILE A 28 -12.37 3.25 -3.10
N PRO A 29 -13.21 2.33 -3.64
CA PRO A 29 -13.33 1.00 -3.07
C PRO A 29 -12.07 0.16 -3.22
N GLY A 30 -11.32 0.34 -4.32
CA GLY A 30 -10.05 -0.35 -4.56
C GLY A 30 -8.97 0.06 -3.56
N ALA A 31 -8.85 1.37 -3.32
CA ALA A 31 -7.96 1.95 -2.33
C ALA A 31 -8.31 1.47 -0.91
N ALA A 32 -9.58 1.47 -0.54
CA ALA A 32 -10.05 0.96 0.75
C ALA A 32 -9.70 -0.52 0.94
N ARG A 33 -9.97 -1.35 -0.08
CA ARG A 33 -9.61 -2.77 -0.05
C ARG A 33 -8.11 -3.01 0.04
N ALA A 34 -7.31 -2.23 -0.68
CA ALA A 34 -5.86 -2.34 -0.61
C ALA A 34 -5.36 -2.07 0.82
N ILE A 35 -5.83 -0.99 1.47
CA ILE A 35 -5.48 -0.68 2.86
C ILE A 35 -5.84 -1.83 3.79
N LEU A 36 -7.07 -2.36 3.70
CA LEU A 36 -7.51 -3.46 4.55
C LEU A 36 -6.70 -4.73 4.32
N TRP A 37 -6.40 -5.05 3.06
CA TRP A 37 -5.58 -6.20 2.71
C TRP A 37 -4.17 -6.09 3.29
N TYR A 38 -3.53 -4.92 3.18
CA TYR A 38 -2.21 -4.70 3.78
C TYR A 38 -2.25 -4.67 5.31
N ALA A 39 -3.31 -4.12 5.92
CA ALA A 39 -3.51 -4.14 7.36
C ALA A 39 -3.63 -5.57 7.90
N GLU A 40 -4.25 -6.48 7.15
CA GLU A 40 -4.25 -7.91 7.50
C GLU A 40 -2.91 -8.59 7.19
N ALA A 41 -2.23 -8.22 6.11
CA ALA A 41 -1.01 -8.89 5.68
C ALA A 41 0.25 -8.48 6.48
N ILE A 42 0.20 -7.35 7.20
CA ILE A 42 1.34 -6.80 7.93
C ILE A 42 1.86 -7.75 9.03
N ASN A 43 0.95 -8.47 9.70
CA ASN A 43 1.30 -9.40 10.77
C ASN A 43 1.69 -10.81 10.26
N LYS A 44 1.62 -11.04 8.94
CA LYS A 44 1.89 -12.35 8.31
C LYS A 44 3.25 -12.38 7.60
N VAL A 45 4.18 -11.51 7.98
CA VAL A 45 5.56 -11.50 7.46
C VAL A 45 6.45 -12.26 8.44
N TYR A 46 6.64 -13.54 8.19
CA TYR A 46 7.51 -14.38 9.01
C TYR A 46 8.96 -14.32 8.51
N GLY A 47 9.88 -14.45 9.46
CA GLY A 47 11.28 -14.79 9.19
C GLY A 47 11.43 -16.27 8.83
N GLU A 48 12.64 -16.66 8.48
CA GLU A 48 12.99 -18.04 8.10
C GLU A 48 14.07 -18.57 9.04
N VAL A 49 14.03 -19.87 9.35
CA VAL A 49 15.07 -20.55 10.14
C VAL A 49 15.88 -21.39 9.17
N ALA A 50 17.17 -21.09 9.05
CA ALA A 50 18.04 -21.86 8.18
C ALA A 50 18.51 -23.15 8.88
N THR A 51 18.68 -24.22 8.12
CA THR A 51 19.21 -25.49 8.64
C THR A 51 20.72 -25.35 8.91
N THR A 52 21.10 -25.20 10.17
CA THR A 52 22.49 -25.13 10.64
C THR A 52 22.89 -26.36 11.45
N GLY A 53 24.18 -26.47 11.78
CA GLY A 53 24.72 -27.60 12.55
C GLY A 53 24.09 -27.73 13.94
N VAL A 54 24.29 -28.89 14.59
CA VAL A 54 23.63 -29.27 15.87
C VAL A 54 23.85 -28.27 17.02
N SER A 55 24.87 -27.41 16.95
CA SER A 55 25.18 -26.39 17.96
C SER A 55 25.03 -24.94 17.45
N GLU A 56 24.36 -24.72 16.32
CA GLU A 56 24.22 -23.40 15.69
C GLU A 56 22.76 -23.11 15.34
N LEU A 57 22.29 -21.91 15.67
CA LEU A 57 20.95 -21.42 15.30
C LEU A 57 21.10 -20.23 14.33
N ALA A 58 20.63 -20.39 13.10
CA ALA A 58 20.55 -19.30 12.13
C ALA A 58 19.12 -18.81 11.94
N LEU A 59 18.90 -17.53 12.19
CA LEU A 59 17.62 -16.83 12.02
C LEU A 59 17.75 -15.79 10.90
N ILE A 60 16.82 -15.82 9.96
CA ILE A 60 16.68 -14.81 8.90
C ILE A 60 15.55 -13.87 9.31
N VAL A 61 15.92 -12.67 9.77
CA VAL A 61 14.97 -11.62 10.17
C VAL A 61 14.80 -10.62 9.02
N ARG A 62 13.56 -10.20 8.76
CA ARG A 62 13.24 -9.15 7.79
C ARG A 62 13.08 -7.81 8.53
N GLU A 63 14.07 -6.94 8.39
CA GLU A 63 14.05 -5.60 8.99
C GLU A 63 13.47 -4.57 8.00
N PRO A 64 12.79 -3.52 8.49
CA PRO A 64 12.30 -2.44 7.65
C PRO A 64 13.49 -1.65 7.08
N LEU A 65 13.43 -1.34 5.78
CA LEU A 65 14.47 -0.59 5.07
C LEU A 65 14.53 0.90 5.44
N GLY A 66 13.57 1.40 6.23
CA GLY A 66 13.45 2.82 6.60
C GLY A 66 12.52 3.62 5.67
N ALA A 67 12.85 4.88 5.42
CA ALA A 67 12.06 5.77 4.57
C ALA A 67 12.31 5.48 3.08
N ILE A 68 11.24 5.33 2.29
CA ILE A 68 11.32 5.12 0.85
C ILE A 68 10.44 6.14 0.14
N ALA A 69 11.00 6.77 -0.90
CA ALA A 69 10.23 7.60 -1.82
C ALA A 69 9.60 6.73 -2.90
N ALA A 70 8.30 6.92 -3.14
CA ALA A 70 7.58 6.33 -4.26
C ALA A 70 7.03 7.44 -5.15
N VAL A 71 7.41 7.39 -6.43
CA VAL A 71 6.84 8.26 -7.46
C VAL A 71 5.70 7.51 -8.12
N VAL A 72 4.53 8.13 -8.14
CA VAL A 72 3.29 7.52 -8.63
C VAL A 72 2.74 8.36 -9.78
N LEU A 73 2.15 7.69 -10.76
CA LEU A 73 1.52 8.33 -11.91
C LEU A 73 0.18 8.96 -11.51
N TRP A 74 -0.13 10.13 -12.09
CA TRP A 74 -1.32 10.93 -11.83
C TRP A 74 -2.65 10.29 -12.26
N ASN A 75 -2.65 9.14 -12.94
CA ASN A 75 -3.89 8.54 -13.44
C ASN A 75 -4.75 7.92 -12.32
N PHE A 76 -4.11 7.50 -11.22
CA PHE A 76 -4.74 6.87 -10.06
C PHE A 76 -4.00 7.23 -8.77
N PRO A 77 -4.06 8.51 -8.35
CA PRO A 77 -3.28 9.02 -7.23
C PRO A 77 -3.58 8.31 -5.90
N LEU A 78 -4.83 7.86 -5.67
CA LEU A 78 -5.16 7.11 -4.46
C LEU A 78 -4.88 5.61 -4.56
N LEU A 79 -5.11 4.97 -5.70
CA LEU A 79 -5.07 3.50 -5.81
C LEU A 79 -3.65 2.95 -6.02
N LEU A 80 -2.84 3.58 -6.87
CA LEU A 80 -1.51 3.09 -7.22
C LEU A 80 -0.51 3.05 -6.04
N PRO A 81 -0.43 4.06 -5.16
CA PRO A 81 0.48 3.98 -4.02
C PRO A 81 0.05 2.87 -3.06
N LEU A 82 -1.26 2.75 -2.82
CA LEU A 82 -1.83 1.78 -1.87
C LEU A 82 -1.72 0.33 -2.35
N THR A 83 -1.52 0.09 -3.64
CA THR A 83 -1.31 -1.27 -4.20
C THR A 83 0.16 -1.68 -4.24
N CYS A 84 1.07 -0.81 -3.79
CA CYS A 84 2.49 -1.12 -3.79
C CYS A 84 2.82 -2.21 -2.76
N PRO A 85 3.43 -3.35 -3.16
CA PRO A 85 3.78 -4.43 -2.24
C PRO A 85 4.79 -4.02 -1.17
N LYS A 86 5.49 -2.90 -1.36
CA LYS A 86 6.44 -2.36 -0.37
C LYS A 86 5.76 -1.83 0.90
N ILE A 87 4.46 -1.48 0.86
CA ILE A 87 3.70 -1.10 2.06
C ILE A 87 3.71 -2.23 3.12
N ARG A 88 3.80 -3.49 2.69
CA ARG A 88 3.85 -4.65 3.59
C ARG A 88 5.04 -4.66 4.56
N TYR A 89 6.15 -4.01 4.24
CA TYR A 89 7.39 -4.07 5.03
C TYR A 89 7.50 -2.96 6.09
N ASN A 90 6.37 -2.42 6.55
CA ASN A 90 6.31 -1.35 7.56
C ASN A 90 7.14 -0.11 7.18
N LEU A 91 7.15 0.21 5.90
CA LEU A 91 7.93 1.30 5.32
C LEU A 91 7.16 2.62 5.39
N GLN A 92 7.84 3.70 5.74
CA GLN A 92 7.31 5.06 5.58
C GLN A 92 7.39 5.44 4.09
N LEU A 93 6.22 5.57 3.47
CA LEU A 93 6.08 5.98 2.08
C LEU A 93 6.00 7.51 2.01
N VAL A 94 6.97 8.14 1.35
CA VAL A 94 6.88 9.55 0.96
C VAL A 94 6.44 9.59 -0.50
N MET A 95 5.29 10.20 -0.77
CA MET A 95 4.69 10.25 -2.11
C MET A 95 4.93 11.61 -2.76
N SER A 96 5.32 11.60 -4.03
CA SER A 96 5.35 12.79 -4.89
C SER A 96 4.51 12.48 -6.13
N VAL A 97 3.53 13.35 -6.39
CA VAL A 97 2.72 13.34 -7.62
C VAL A 97 3.50 14.14 -8.66
N GLY A 98 3.77 13.51 -9.81
CA GLY A 98 4.46 14.13 -10.95
C GLY A 98 3.51 14.46 -12.09
#